data_AF-A0A2V7YR59-F1
#
_entry.id   AF-A0A2V7YR59-F1
#
_cell.length_a   1.000
_cell.length_b   1.000
_cell.length_c   1.000
_cell.angle_alpha   90.00
_cell.angle_beta   90.00
_cell.angle_gamma   90.00
#
_symmetry.space_group_name_H-M   'P 1'
#
loop_
_entity.id
_entity.type
_entity.pdbx_description
1 polymer ?
#
loop_
_entity_poly.entity_id
_entity_poly.type
_entity_poly.pdbx_seq_one_letter_code
_entity_poly.pdbx_strand_id
1 'polypeptide(L)' 'MRRLQIVAFCLFTVPAVLGQNNRSAAKTKAQAKWPKPIVTQVLPAADFWPAEDYHQDYLQRIPWGYTCHYLRP' A
#
# COMPACT_ATOMS: atom_id res chain seq x y z
N MET A 1 14.13 17.31 -8.58
CA MET A 1 13.49 17.01 -7.27
C MET A 1 12.33 16.07 -7.52
N ARG A 2 12.42 14.80 -7.11
CA ARG A 2 11.28 13.87 -7.25
C ARG A 2 10.27 14.22 -6.16
N ARG A 3 9.11 14.73 -6.56
CA ARG A 3 7.99 15.03 -5.67
C ARG A 3 7.63 13.74 -4.93
N LEU A 4 7.87 13.66 -3.62
CA LEU A 4 7.40 12.57 -2.78
C LEU A 4 5.87 12.67 -2.71
N GLN A 5 5.20 11.97 -3.62
CA GLN A 5 3.76 11.74 -3.57
C GLN A 5 3.49 10.50 -2.70
N ILE A 6 2.31 10.41 -2.09
CA ILE A 6 1.82 9.19 -1.45
C ILE A 6 1.68 8.12 -2.56
N VAL A 7 2.59 7.15 -2.60
CA VAL A 7 2.58 6.04 -3.56
C VAL A 7 2.29 4.75 -2.80
N ALA A 8 1.35 3.95 -3.31
CA ALA A 8 1.03 2.66 -2.73
C ALA A 8 2.13 1.63 -3.04
N PHE A 9 2.71 1.04 -1.99
CA PHE A 9 3.66 -0.06 -2.07
C PHE A 9 3.13 -1.27 -1.32
N CYS A 10 3.46 -2.47 -1.81
CA CYS A 10 3.20 -3.72 -1.11
C CYS A 10 4.55 -4.38 -0.77
N LEU A 11 4.86 -4.44 0.53
CA LEU A 11 6.13 -4.91 1.10
C LEU A 11 5.96 -6.31 1.69
N PHE A 12 6.95 -7.20 1.53
CA PHE A 12 6.85 -8.62 1.95
C PHE A 12 8.14 -9.18 2.55
N THR A 13 8.01 -10.02 3.58
CA THR A 13 9.13 -10.54 4.41
C THR A 13 9.58 -11.98 4.09
N VAL A 14 9.19 -12.57 2.94
CA VAL A 14 9.41 -14.01 2.63
C VAL A 14 10.37 -14.19 1.44
N PRO A 15 11.30 -15.17 1.44
CA PRO A 15 12.20 -15.39 0.31
C PRO A 15 11.48 -16.06 -0.87
N ALA A 16 12.04 -15.83 -2.06
CA ALA A 16 11.90 -16.59 -3.30
C ALA A 16 10.58 -16.47 -4.10
N VAL A 17 10.72 -15.80 -5.26
CA VAL A 17 10.15 -16.04 -6.60
C VAL A 17 8.74 -16.64 -6.74
N LEU A 18 8.42 -17.79 -6.14
CA LEU A 18 7.09 -18.42 -6.24
C LEU A 18 5.98 -17.50 -5.71
N GLY A 19 6.29 -16.72 -4.68
CA GLY A 19 5.37 -15.69 -4.19
C GLY A 19 5.23 -14.51 -5.16
N GLN A 20 6.24 -14.14 -5.95
CA GLN A 20 6.10 -12.98 -6.84
C GLN A 20 5.11 -13.27 -7.97
N ASN A 21 5.12 -14.49 -8.52
CA ASN A 21 4.23 -14.89 -9.61
C ASN A 21 2.75 -14.88 -9.20
N ASN A 22 2.42 -15.39 -8.01
CA ASN A 22 1.04 -15.40 -7.53
C ASN A 22 0.52 -13.98 -7.17
N ARG A 23 1.41 -13.07 -6.73
CA ARG A 23 1.09 -11.67 -6.39
C ARG A 23 0.87 -10.80 -7.62
N SER A 24 1.73 -10.96 -8.63
CA SER A 24 1.53 -10.32 -9.94
C SER A 24 0.23 -10.79 -10.58
N ALA A 25 -0.08 -12.08 -10.48
CA ALA A 25 -1.36 -12.62 -10.94
C ALA A 25 -2.55 -12.05 -10.14
N ALA A 26 -2.43 -11.85 -8.82
CA ALA A 26 -3.46 -11.21 -8.00
C ALA A 26 -3.69 -9.74 -8.41
N LYS A 27 -2.61 -8.99 -8.70
CA LYS A 27 -2.69 -7.62 -9.24
C LYS A 27 -3.44 -7.60 -10.58
N THR A 28 -3.12 -8.53 -11.49
CA THR A 28 -3.82 -8.65 -12.78
C THR A 28 -5.30 -8.97 -12.60
N LYS A 29 -5.65 -9.89 -11.69
CA LYS A 29 -7.05 -10.19 -11.35
C LYS A 29 -7.79 -8.98 -10.78
N ALA A 30 -7.11 -8.19 -9.94
CA ALA A 30 -7.68 -6.99 -9.35
C ALA A 30 -7.92 -5.88 -10.38
N GLN A 31 -7.12 -5.80 -11.45
CA GLN A 31 -7.22 -4.77 -12.48
C GLN A 31 -8.62 -4.67 -13.09
N ALA A 32 -9.34 -5.78 -13.21
CA ALA A 32 -10.70 -5.81 -13.73
C ALA A 32 -11.70 -4.93 -12.94
N LYS A 33 -11.40 -4.64 -11.66
CA LYS A 33 -12.25 -3.79 -10.79
C LYS A 33 -11.91 -2.30 -10.88
N TRP A 34 -10.84 -1.93 -11.58
CA TRP A 34 -10.32 -0.55 -11.60
C TRP A 34 -10.28 -0.01 -13.03
N PRO A 35 -10.86 1.19 -13.28
CA PRO A 35 -10.88 1.77 -14.61
C PRO A 35 -9.52 2.27 -15.08
N LYS A 36 -8.57 2.48 -14.16
CA LYS A 36 -7.21 2.92 -14.45
C LYS A 36 -6.20 1.82 -14.11
N PRO A 37 -5.06 1.77 -14.81
CA PRO A 37 -4.00 0.81 -14.52
C PRO A 37 -3.54 0.89 -13.04
N ILE A 38 -3.40 -0.26 -12.39
CA ILE A 38 -2.85 -0.34 -11.04
C ILE A 38 -1.35 -0.10 -11.13
N VAL A 39 -0.90 1.05 -10.62
CA VAL A 39 0.52 1.45 -10.58
C VAL A 39 1.27 0.97 -9.32
N THR A 40 0.57 0.30 -8.40
CA THR A 40 1.13 -0.25 -7.16
C THR A 40 2.30 -1.18 -7.44
N GLN A 41 3.40 -0.97 -6.73
CA GLN A 41 4.63 -1.77 -6.88
C GLN A 41 4.64 -2.94 -5.88
N VAL A 42 5.09 -4.10 -6.35
CA VAL A 42 5.27 -5.32 -5.55
C VAL A 42 6.77 -5.50 -5.37
N LEU A 43 7.28 -5.19 -4.18
CA LEU A 43 8.72 -5.19 -3.88
C LEU A 43 9.02 -6.05 -2.65
N PRO A 44 10.26 -6.57 -2.50
CA PRO A 44 10.71 -7.10 -1.22
C PRO A 44 10.56 -6.05 -0.12
N ALA A 45 10.28 -6.49 1.12
CA ALA A 45 10.29 -5.58 2.26
C ALA A 45 11.69 -4.96 2.42
N ALA A 46 11.72 -3.65 2.63
CA ALA A 46 12.89 -2.90 3.04
C ALA A 46 12.82 -2.61 4.54
N ASP A 47 13.83 -1.92 5.07
CA ASP A 47 13.82 -1.43 6.45
C ASP A 47 12.58 -0.58 6.71
N PHE A 48 11.89 -0.89 7.82
CA PHE A 48 10.70 -0.17 8.26
C PHE A 48 11.08 0.79 9.39
N TRP A 49 10.89 2.09 9.14
CA TRP A 49 11.14 3.15 10.12
C TRP A 49 9.80 3.52 10.77
N PRO A 50 9.60 3.24 12.07
CA PRO A 50 8.37 3.61 12.77
C PRO A 50 8.12 5.12 12.70
N ALA A 51 6.89 5.51 12.39
CA ALA A 51 6.47 6.90 12.51
C ALA A 51 6.37 7.31 14.00
N GLU A 52 6.46 8.62 14.25
CA GLU A 52 6.36 9.21 15.58
C GLU A 52 5.05 8.85 16.31
N ASP A 53 5.07 8.85 17.65
CA ASP A 53 3.95 8.38 18.48
C ASP A 53 2.61 9.07 18.21
N TYR A 54 2.62 10.32 17.75
CA TYR A 54 1.39 11.05 17.43
C TYR A 54 0.76 10.63 16.09
N HIS A 55 1.51 9.96 15.22
CA HIS A 55 0.99 9.37 13.98
C HIS A 55 0.32 8.00 14.21
N GLN A 56 0.70 7.32 15.29
CA GLN A 56 0.10 6.03 15.66
C GLN A 56 -1.35 6.23 16.13
N ASP A 57 -2.25 5.40 15.61
CA ASP A 57 -3.68 5.42 15.94
C ASP A 57 -4.36 6.80 15.82
N TYR A 58 -3.87 7.65 14.90
CA TYR A 58 -4.33 9.03 14.75
C TYR A 58 -5.85 9.18 14.61
N LEU A 59 -6.48 8.37 13.74
CA LEU A 59 -7.95 8.42 13.54
C LEU A 59 -8.74 7.78 14.68
N GLN A 60 -8.13 6.94 15.54
CA GLN A 60 -8.79 6.45 16.76
C GLN A 60 -8.82 7.55 17.83
N ARG A 61 -7.72 8.31 17.94
CA ARG A 61 -7.59 9.44 18.89
C ARG A 61 -8.37 10.67 18.45
N ILE A 62 -8.41 10.93 17.14
CA ILE A 62 -9.11 12.07 16.52
C ILE A 62 -10.05 11.53 15.43
N PRO A 63 -11.28 11.09 15.79
CA PRO A 63 -12.23 10.50 14.84
C PRO A 63 -12.63 11.42 13.66
N TRP A 64 -12.57 12.73 13.87
CA TRP A 64 -12.87 13.75 12.86
C TRP A 64 -11.61 14.25 12.13
N GLY A 65 -10.50 13.55 12.27
CA GLY A 65 -9.24 13.88 11.63
C GLY A 65 -9.29 13.74 10.11
N TYR A 66 -8.30 14.29 9.43
CA TYR A 66 -8.21 14.21 7.98
C TYR A 66 -8.07 12.76 7.49
N THR A 67 -9.01 12.33 6.64
CA THR A 67 -8.92 11.08 5.88
C THR A 67 -9.59 11.24 4.53
N CYS A 68 -8.98 10.68 3.49
CA CYS A 68 -9.55 10.57 2.14
C CYS A 68 -9.88 9.12 1.75
N HIS A 69 -9.67 8.16 2.66
CA HIS A 69 -9.89 6.75 2.40
C HIS A 69 -11.31 6.36 2.79
N TYR A 70 -11.99 5.66 1.88
CA TYR A 70 -13.33 5.11 2.08
C TYR A 70 -13.49 3.81 1.29
N LEU A 71 -14.45 2.97 1.70
CA LEU A 71 -14.74 1.72 1.01
C LEU A 71 -15.39 2.01 -0.36
N ARG A 72 -14.86 1.38 -1.41
CA ARG A 72 -15.49 1.36 -2.72
C ARG A 72 -16.33 0.08 -2.84
N PRO A 73 -17.66 0.16 -2.97
CA PRO A 73 -18.51 -1.01 -3.17
C PRO A 73 -18.26 -1.69 -4.51
#